data_AF-A0A316XAT6-F1
#
_entry.id   AF-A0A316XAT6-F1
#
_cell.length_a   1.000
_cell.length_b   1.000
_cell.length_c   1.000
_cell.angle_alpha   90.00
_cell.angle_beta   90.00
_cell.angle_gamma   90.00
#
_symmetry.space_group_name_H-M   'P 1'
#
loop_
_entity.id
_entity.type
_entity.pdbx_description
1 polymer ?
#
loop_
_entity_poly.entity_id
_entity_poly.type
_entity_poly.pdbx_seq_one_letter_code
_entity_poly.pdbx_strand_id
1 'polypeptide(L)'
;MKFKNVLLLAFLLGSLAINAQMRAIVSGKTYDLESVKITVNDFVITLDSEGLISDFNAPELNGKIEYYNDKTFDKIKYGKLKSIGSVKIDYWDELGWDSAKNGKLKSIGNISVDYWDDSAFTREKAGKVKKIGDLNVDYWPDDVIDNSRMGKLKKIGDISIDYGTKDIIDQSKFQKLIKFGPVNLDYSDDRFIDKHSYGLLKSINGNSEKISVSVL
;
A
#
# COMPACT_ATOMS: atom_id res chain seq x y z
N MET A 1 25.20 -34.93 -37.24
CA MET A 1 25.10 -33.54 -36.73
C MET A 1 23.63 -33.14 -36.67
N LYS A 2 23.22 -32.46 -35.59
CA LYS A 2 21.89 -31.88 -35.27
C LYS A 2 21.10 -32.63 -34.17
N PHE A 3 21.54 -32.44 -32.93
CA PHE A 3 20.64 -32.37 -31.79
C PHE A 3 19.77 -31.11 -31.95
N LYS A 4 18.46 -31.25 -32.10
CA LYS A 4 17.50 -30.16 -31.97
C LYS A 4 16.37 -30.63 -31.06
N ASN A 5 15.98 -29.76 -30.15
CA ASN A 5 14.87 -29.85 -29.19
C ASN A 5 15.28 -30.36 -27.81
N VAL A 6 16.17 -29.59 -27.17
CA VAL A 6 16.24 -29.46 -25.70
C VAL A 6 15.72 -28.05 -25.35
N LEU A 7 15.08 -27.92 -24.20
CA LEU A 7 14.34 -26.76 -23.66
C LEU A 7 12.92 -26.58 -24.19
N LEU A 8 11.99 -27.40 -23.68
CA LEU A 8 10.70 -26.84 -23.31
C LEU A 8 10.96 -25.97 -22.07
N LEU A 9 10.81 -24.66 -22.28
CA LEU A 9 10.94 -23.60 -21.30
C LEU A 9 10.17 -23.98 -20.02
N ALA A 10 10.91 -24.24 -18.95
CA ALA A 10 10.42 -24.10 -17.59
C ALA A 10 10.18 -22.60 -17.34
N PHE A 11 9.03 -22.10 -17.81
CA PHE A 11 8.53 -20.75 -17.56
C PHE A 11 7.11 -20.82 -17.02
N LEU A 12 6.92 -21.66 -16.00
CA LEU A 12 5.93 -21.39 -14.98
C LEU A 12 6.69 -20.74 -13.83
N LEU A 13 6.93 -19.44 -14.04
CA LEU A 13 7.24 -18.48 -12.99
C LEU A 13 6.37 -18.83 -11.78
N GLY A 14 7.00 -19.16 -10.67
CA GLY A 14 6.30 -19.39 -9.42
C GLY A 14 5.46 -18.16 -9.12
N SER A 15 4.15 -18.26 -9.32
CA SER A 15 3.22 -17.40 -8.62
C SER A 15 3.40 -17.77 -7.16
N LEU A 16 4.23 -17.02 -6.45
CA LEU A 16 4.15 -16.94 -5.01
C LEU A 16 2.71 -16.52 -4.73
N ALA A 17 1.88 -17.50 -4.40
CA ALA A 17 0.50 -17.26 -4.03
C ALA A 17 0.57 -16.43 -2.76
N ILE A 18 0.39 -15.12 -2.90
CA ILE A 18 0.33 -14.23 -1.75
C ILE A 18 -0.92 -14.68 -0.98
N ASN A 19 -0.74 -15.14 0.26
CA ASN A 19 -1.83 -15.42 1.18
C ASN A 19 -2.42 -14.13 1.79
N ALA A 20 -2.23 -12.98 1.12
CA ALA A 20 -2.71 -11.69 1.58
C ALA A 20 -3.94 -11.27 0.76
N GLN A 21 -4.93 -10.73 1.45
CA GLN A 21 -6.05 -10.04 0.84
C GLN A 21 -5.77 -8.54 0.83
N MET A 22 -6.02 -7.87 -0.29
CA MET A 22 -5.83 -6.42 -0.41
C MET A 22 -7.08 -5.73 -0.92
N ARG A 23 -7.49 -4.66 -0.23
CA ARG A 23 -8.65 -3.86 -0.61
C ARG A 23 -8.25 -2.40 -0.71
N ALA A 24 -8.25 -1.87 -1.92
CA ALA A 24 -8.06 -0.46 -2.17
C ALA A 24 -9.39 0.30 -2.02
N ILE A 25 -9.34 1.45 -1.37
CA ILE A 25 -10.45 2.39 -1.24
C ILE A 25 -10.10 3.61 -2.08
N VAL A 26 -11.01 4.00 -2.96
CA VAL A 26 -10.86 5.08 -3.92
C VAL A 26 -11.94 6.13 -3.67
N SER A 27 -11.57 7.40 -3.75
CA SER A 27 -12.52 8.50 -3.60
C SER A 27 -13.57 8.49 -4.71
N GLY A 28 -14.85 8.54 -4.38
CA GLY A 28 -15.94 8.69 -5.36
C GLY A 28 -15.96 10.05 -6.04
N LYS A 29 -15.26 11.04 -5.49
CA LYS A 29 -15.20 12.41 -6.03
C LYS A 29 -13.99 12.63 -6.93
N THR A 30 -12.79 12.28 -6.46
CA THR A 30 -11.54 12.56 -7.18
C THR A 30 -10.97 11.34 -7.89
N TYR A 31 -11.39 10.14 -7.48
CA TYR A 31 -10.83 8.85 -7.91
C TYR A 31 -9.36 8.64 -7.55
N ASP A 32 -8.87 9.39 -6.56
CA ASP A 32 -7.59 9.11 -5.92
C ASP A 32 -7.69 7.88 -5.01
N LEU A 33 -6.58 7.16 -4.87
CA LEU A 33 -6.45 6.11 -3.86
C LEU A 33 -6.40 6.77 -2.48
N GLU A 34 -7.33 6.42 -1.60
CA GLU A 34 -7.41 6.95 -0.23
C GLU A 34 -6.69 6.03 0.77
N SER A 35 -6.86 4.73 0.62
CA SER A 35 -6.19 3.75 1.48
C SER A 35 -6.12 2.36 0.86
N VAL A 36 -5.25 1.53 1.41
CA VAL A 36 -5.17 0.09 1.10
C VAL A 36 -5.22 -0.69 2.41
N LYS A 37 -6.26 -1.51 2.58
CA LYS A 37 -6.33 -2.50 3.65
C LYS A 37 -5.63 -3.77 3.22
N ILE A 38 -4.66 -4.21 4.00
CA ILE A 38 -3.81 -5.36 3.74
C ILE A 38 -4.05 -6.38 4.84
N THR A 39 -4.64 -7.52 4.51
CA THR A 39 -4.84 -8.62 5.45
C THR A 39 -3.71 -9.64 5.30
N VAL A 40 -2.95 -9.89 6.37
CA VAL A 40 -1.87 -10.90 6.43
C VAL A 40 -2.02 -11.69 7.73
N ASN A 41 -2.15 -13.02 7.63
CA ASN A 41 -2.37 -13.89 8.80
C ASN A 41 -3.53 -13.40 9.69
N ASP A 42 -4.63 -12.98 9.07
CA ASP A 42 -5.83 -12.40 9.70
C ASP A 42 -5.64 -11.02 10.39
N PHE A 43 -4.42 -10.50 10.46
CA PHE A 43 -4.19 -9.09 10.83
C PHE A 43 -4.51 -8.20 9.65
N VAL A 44 -5.22 -7.10 9.89
CA VAL A 44 -5.49 -6.07 8.88
C VAL A 44 -4.64 -4.86 9.20
N ILE A 45 -3.82 -4.40 8.25
CA ILE A 45 -3.06 -3.16 8.35
C ILE A 45 -3.56 -2.23 7.25
N THR A 46 -3.92 -1.00 7.61
CA THR A 46 -4.39 0.01 6.66
C THR A 46 -3.28 1.00 6.38
N LEU A 47 -2.88 1.08 5.10
CA LEU A 47 -2.04 2.16 4.59
C LEU A 47 -2.92 3.28 4.06
N ASP A 48 -2.59 4.52 4.36
CA ASP A 48 -3.19 5.68 3.69
C ASP A 48 -2.55 5.95 2.31
N SER A 49 -3.04 6.98 1.62
CA SER A 49 -2.55 7.42 0.31
C SER A 49 -1.07 7.82 0.31
N GLU A 50 -0.56 8.26 1.46
CA GLU A 50 0.83 8.66 1.66
C GLU A 50 1.74 7.49 2.07
N GLY A 51 1.17 6.28 2.22
CA GLY A 51 1.92 5.10 2.60
C GLY A 51 2.30 5.04 4.08
N LEU A 52 1.58 5.74 4.95
CA LEU A 52 1.67 5.63 6.40
C LEU A 52 0.62 4.63 6.91
N ILE A 53 0.91 3.97 8.04
CA ILE A 53 -0.08 3.13 8.72
C ILE A 53 -1.06 4.05 9.45
N SER A 54 -2.31 4.08 8.99
CA SER A 54 -3.39 4.86 9.60
C SER A 54 -4.17 4.06 10.63
N ASP A 55 -4.25 2.74 10.46
CA ASP A 55 -4.97 1.84 11.36
C ASP A 55 -4.44 0.41 11.27
N PHE A 56 -4.68 -0.40 12.30
CA PHE A 56 -4.46 -1.84 12.28
C PHE A 56 -5.49 -2.57 13.14
N ASN A 57 -5.77 -3.81 12.77
CA ASN A 57 -6.68 -4.72 13.46
C ASN A 57 -6.02 -6.09 13.57
N ALA A 58 -6.27 -6.80 14.66
CA ALA A 58 -5.79 -8.15 14.88
C ALA A 58 -6.95 -9.14 14.97
N PRO A 59 -6.74 -10.41 14.61
CA PRO A 59 -7.75 -11.43 14.86
C PRO A 59 -8.00 -11.53 16.37
N GLU A 60 -9.27 -11.65 16.74
CA GLU A 60 -9.72 -11.98 18.10
C GLU A 60 -9.14 -11.07 19.21
N LEU A 61 -9.57 -9.80 19.23
CA LEU A 61 -9.22 -8.81 20.25
C LEU A 61 -9.94 -9.04 21.60
N ASN A 62 -9.84 -10.23 22.16
CA ASN A 62 -10.37 -10.57 23.47
C ASN A 62 -9.26 -10.57 24.53
N GLY A 63 -9.57 -10.08 25.72
CA GLY A 63 -8.68 -10.18 26.89
C GLY A 63 -8.19 -8.83 27.39
N LYS A 64 -7.11 -8.87 28.19
CA LYS A 64 -6.58 -7.70 28.89
C LYS A 64 -5.92 -6.74 27.89
N ILE A 65 -6.21 -5.45 28.04
CA ILE A 65 -5.56 -4.37 27.31
C ILE A 65 -4.43 -3.82 28.19
N GLU A 66 -3.23 -3.72 27.64
CA GLU A 66 -2.10 -3.09 28.30
C GLU A 66 -1.52 -1.95 27.45
N TYR A 67 -0.99 -0.94 28.13
CA TYR A 67 -0.37 0.23 27.51
C TYR A 67 1.07 0.36 27.98
N TYR A 68 1.90 1.00 27.17
CA TYR A 68 3.19 1.51 27.59
C TYR A 68 2.94 2.69 28.56
N ASN A 69 3.29 2.52 29.83
CA ASN A 69 2.94 3.45 30.90
C ASN A 69 4.14 3.91 31.74
N ASP A 70 5.36 3.53 31.36
CA ASP A 70 6.57 4.02 32.00
C ASP A 70 7.07 5.29 31.30
N LYS A 71 6.96 6.44 31.96
CA LYS A 71 7.39 7.73 31.39
C LYS A 71 8.90 7.83 31.18
N THR A 72 9.67 6.99 31.87
CA THR A 72 11.14 7.01 31.84
C THR A 72 11.67 6.04 30.78
N PHE A 73 11.18 4.81 30.78
CA PHE A 73 11.65 3.76 29.87
C PHE A 73 10.87 3.68 28.55
N ASP A 74 9.61 4.10 28.52
CA ASP A 74 8.76 4.05 27.32
C ASP A 74 8.57 5.43 26.68
N LYS A 75 9.50 6.37 26.82
CA LYS A 75 9.26 7.79 26.47
C LYS A 75 8.63 8.00 25.07
N ILE A 76 9.08 7.27 24.05
CA ILE A 76 8.56 7.35 22.67
C ILE A 76 7.23 6.58 22.50
N LYS A 77 6.99 5.56 23.31
CA LYS A 77 5.84 4.66 23.23
C LYS A 77 4.74 5.00 24.24
N TYR A 78 4.98 5.92 25.17
CA TYR A 78 4.12 6.21 26.31
C TYR A 78 2.69 6.52 25.85
N GLY A 79 1.71 5.86 26.47
CA GLY A 79 0.30 5.95 26.14
C GLY A 79 -0.14 5.12 24.93
N LYS A 80 0.79 4.52 24.17
CA LYS A 80 0.46 3.62 23.06
C LYS A 80 0.10 2.23 23.58
N LEU A 81 -0.69 1.53 22.76
CA LEU A 81 -1.17 0.19 23.03
C LEU A 81 -0.02 -0.83 22.99
N LYS A 82 0.20 -1.55 24.08
CA LYS A 82 1.27 -2.56 24.20
C LYS A 82 0.78 -3.96 23.88
N SER A 83 -0.46 -4.28 24.26
CA SER A 83 -1.07 -5.58 23.96
C SER A 83 -2.59 -5.55 24.11
N ILE A 84 -3.25 -6.49 23.43
CA ILE A 84 -4.65 -6.86 23.65
C ILE A 84 -4.70 -8.39 23.68
N GLY A 85 -5.04 -8.97 24.84
CA GLY A 85 -5.05 -10.41 25.02
C GLY A 85 -3.65 -11.01 24.79
N SER A 86 -3.54 -11.93 23.83
CA SER A 86 -2.28 -12.54 23.41
C SER A 86 -1.53 -11.75 22.33
N VAL A 87 -2.17 -10.75 21.71
CA VAL A 87 -1.56 -9.94 20.66
C VAL A 87 -0.65 -8.89 21.27
N LYS A 88 0.65 -8.98 20.98
CA LYS A 88 1.66 -7.98 21.37
C LYS A 88 1.83 -6.96 20.27
N ILE A 89 2.01 -5.70 20.65
CA ILE A 89 2.25 -4.58 19.75
C ILE A 89 3.52 -3.87 20.21
N ASP A 90 4.45 -3.65 19.29
CA ASP A 90 5.69 -2.91 19.55
C ASP A 90 5.80 -1.73 18.59
N TYR A 91 6.56 -0.73 19.02
CA TYR A 91 6.84 0.48 18.26
C TYR A 91 8.35 0.69 18.14
N TRP A 92 8.76 1.37 17.08
CA TRP A 92 10.14 1.76 16.88
C TRP A 92 10.55 2.78 17.94
N ASP A 93 11.73 2.55 18.50
CA ASP A 93 12.35 3.32 19.57
C ASP A 93 13.86 3.13 19.42
N GLU A 94 14.41 3.80 18.41
CA GLU A 94 15.82 3.75 18.09
C GLU A 94 16.60 4.78 18.90
N LEU A 95 17.86 4.47 19.19
CA LEU A 95 18.77 5.39 19.87
C LEU A 95 19.14 6.55 18.94
N GLY A 96 18.31 7.59 18.94
CA GLY A 96 18.47 8.80 18.14
C GLY A 96 17.10 9.44 17.92
N TRP A 97 16.89 10.65 18.44
CA TRP A 97 15.56 11.28 18.47
C TRP A 97 15.02 11.59 17.06
N ASP A 98 15.90 11.67 16.06
CA ASP A 98 15.58 12.09 14.69
C ASP A 98 15.28 10.93 13.73
N SER A 99 15.15 9.69 14.23
CA SER A 99 14.74 8.58 13.35
C SER A 99 13.32 8.78 12.85
N ALA A 100 13.14 8.77 11.52
CA ALA A 100 11.83 8.83 10.88
C ALA A 100 10.90 7.65 11.26
N LYS A 101 11.42 6.64 11.98
CA LYS A 101 10.67 5.48 12.46
C LYS A 101 10.14 5.65 13.87
N ASN A 102 10.74 6.50 14.70
CA ASN A 102 10.42 6.58 16.13
C ASN A 102 8.92 6.77 16.39
N GLY A 103 8.38 5.92 17.26
CA GLY A 103 6.96 5.90 17.63
C GLY A 103 6.04 5.24 16.59
N LYS A 104 6.53 4.85 15.41
CA LYS A 104 5.74 4.11 14.41
C LYS A 104 5.64 2.63 14.76
N LEU A 105 4.60 1.97 14.24
CA LEU A 105 4.35 0.54 14.49
C LEU A 105 5.54 -0.29 14.01
N LYS A 106 6.15 -1.06 14.91
CA LYS A 106 7.26 -1.96 14.58
C LYS A 106 6.78 -3.38 14.37
N SER A 107 5.83 -3.82 15.17
CA SER A 107 5.20 -5.13 15.00
C SER A 107 3.83 -5.20 15.64
N ILE A 108 3.02 -6.11 15.11
CA ILE A 108 1.76 -6.55 15.71
C ILE A 108 1.63 -8.06 15.56
N GLY A 109 1.49 -8.76 16.69
CA GLY A 109 1.52 -10.21 16.71
C GLY A 109 2.83 -10.75 16.13
N ASN A 110 2.72 -11.51 15.04
CA ASN A 110 3.85 -12.05 14.28
C ASN A 110 4.23 -11.22 13.05
N ILE A 111 3.53 -10.11 12.78
CA ILE A 111 3.78 -9.26 11.62
C ILE A 111 4.77 -8.16 12.02
N SER A 112 5.89 -8.07 11.30
CA SER A 112 6.86 -6.98 11.42
C SER A 112 6.57 -5.88 10.40
N VAL A 113 6.94 -4.64 10.75
CA VAL A 113 6.81 -3.48 9.88
C VAL A 113 8.13 -2.69 9.88
N ASP A 114 8.62 -2.40 8.68
CA ASP A 114 9.79 -1.55 8.47
C ASP A 114 9.41 -0.34 7.60
N TYR A 115 10.21 0.72 7.71
CA TYR A 115 10.00 2.00 7.07
C TYR A 115 11.23 2.42 6.28
N TRP A 116 11.01 3.26 5.29
CA TRP A 116 12.09 3.90 4.55
C TRP A 116 12.80 4.92 5.44
N ASP A 117 14.13 4.86 5.44
CA ASP A 117 14.97 5.86 6.09
C ASP A 117 14.94 7.16 5.29
N ASP A 118 15.16 8.28 5.99
CA ASP A 118 15.43 9.55 5.32
C ASP A 118 16.86 9.53 4.79
N SER A 119 16.99 9.45 3.47
CA SER A 119 18.28 9.48 2.78
C SER A 119 18.20 10.42 1.59
N ALA A 120 19.36 10.91 1.14
CA ALA A 120 19.44 11.82 -0.01
C ALA A 120 18.81 11.24 -1.29
N PHE A 121 18.72 9.91 -1.39
CA PHE A 121 18.23 9.16 -2.55
C PHE A 121 16.81 8.62 -2.41
N THR A 122 16.15 8.79 -1.24
CA THR A 122 14.83 8.20 -0.95
C THR A 122 13.90 9.19 -0.24
N ARG A 123 14.11 10.49 -0.46
CA ARG A 123 13.42 11.55 0.30
C ARG A 123 11.90 11.51 0.12
N GLU A 124 11.42 11.17 -1.07
CA GLU A 124 10.01 10.98 -1.40
C GLU A 124 9.36 9.77 -0.68
N LYS A 125 10.21 8.88 -0.13
CA LYS A 125 9.82 7.69 0.62
C LYS A 125 10.05 7.83 2.12
N ALA A 126 10.77 8.85 2.57
CA ALA A 126 11.22 8.99 3.95
C ALA A 126 10.06 8.82 4.96
N GLY A 127 10.22 7.86 5.88
CA GLY A 127 9.22 7.54 6.90
C GLY A 127 7.98 6.78 6.40
N LYS A 128 7.83 6.54 5.10
CA LYS A 128 6.76 5.71 4.55
C LYS A 128 7.05 4.23 4.78
N VAL A 129 6.01 3.39 4.77
CA VAL A 129 6.14 1.95 4.98
C VAL A 129 6.99 1.34 3.86
N LYS A 130 7.99 0.56 4.24
CA LYS A 130 8.86 -0.15 3.32
C LYS A 130 8.49 -1.62 3.23
N LYS A 131 8.02 -2.21 4.33
CA LYS A 131 7.72 -3.64 4.41
C LYS A 131 6.68 -3.93 5.49
N ILE A 132 5.78 -4.87 5.21
CA ILE A 132 4.80 -5.43 6.16
C ILE A 132 4.86 -6.96 6.05
N GLY A 133 5.32 -7.65 7.10
CA GLY A 133 5.60 -9.09 7.01
C GLY A 133 6.58 -9.35 5.87
N ASP A 134 6.18 -10.15 4.88
CA ASP A 134 6.98 -10.42 3.67
C ASP A 134 6.66 -9.51 2.47
N LEU A 135 5.70 -8.59 2.62
CA LEU A 135 5.26 -7.71 1.56
C LEU A 135 6.13 -6.46 1.51
N ASN A 136 6.91 -6.30 0.44
CA ASN A 136 7.62 -5.04 0.17
C ASN A 136 6.65 -3.98 -0.36
N VAL A 137 6.84 -2.74 0.07
CA VAL A 137 6.08 -1.57 -0.36
C VAL A 137 7.01 -0.58 -1.03
N ASP A 138 6.66 -0.20 -2.26
CA ASP A 138 7.43 0.75 -3.07
C ASP A 138 6.54 1.90 -3.56
N TYR A 139 7.20 3.01 -3.88
CA TYR A 139 6.57 4.27 -4.26
C TYR A 139 7.11 4.75 -5.60
N TRP A 140 6.29 5.52 -6.30
CA TRP A 140 6.69 6.16 -7.54
C TRP A 140 7.82 7.16 -7.27
N PRO A 141 8.95 7.04 -7.98
CA PRO A 141 10.05 8.00 -7.86
C PRO A 141 9.69 9.33 -8.51
N ASP A 142 10.59 10.29 -8.38
CA ASP A 142 10.61 11.50 -9.21
C ASP A 142 10.73 11.11 -10.69
N ASP A 143 9.84 11.65 -11.52
CA ASP A 143 9.80 11.50 -12.97
C ASP A 143 9.93 12.89 -13.59
N VAL A 144 11.05 13.09 -14.31
CA VAL A 144 11.41 14.36 -14.94
C VAL A 144 10.34 14.85 -15.93
N ILE A 145 9.55 13.93 -16.49
CA ILE A 145 8.54 14.23 -17.51
C ILE A 145 7.17 14.50 -16.86
N ASP A 146 6.76 13.70 -15.88
CA ASP A 146 5.49 13.85 -15.18
C ASP A 146 5.53 13.37 -13.71
N ASN A 147 5.60 14.33 -12.80
CA ASN A 147 5.61 14.09 -11.37
C ASN A 147 4.24 13.86 -10.71
N SER A 148 3.17 13.71 -11.48
CA SER A 148 1.81 13.48 -10.97
C SER A 148 1.65 12.24 -10.07
N ARG A 149 2.61 11.31 -10.14
CA ARG A 149 2.64 10.07 -9.35
C ARG A 149 3.66 10.09 -8.22
N MET A 150 4.58 11.05 -8.20
CA MET A 150 5.72 11.05 -7.27
C MET A 150 5.25 10.82 -5.83
N GLY A 151 5.87 9.86 -5.15
CA GLY A 151 5.57 9.52 -3.76
C GLY A 151 4.28 8.72 -3.55
N LYS A 152 3.42 8.53 -4.55
CA LYS A 152 2.24 7.66 -4.46
C LYS A 152 2.65 6.19 -4.40
N LEU A 153 1.79 5.36 -3.81
CA LEU A 153 1.99 3.90 -3.74
C LEU A 153 2.14 3.31 -5.15
N LYS A 154 3.22 2.56 -5.40
CA LYS A 154 3.51 1.94 -6.70
C LYS A 154 3.34 0.43 -6.65
N LYS A 155 3.72 -0.20 -5.53
CA LYS A 155 3.72 -1.66 -5.41
C LYS A 155 3.57 -2.09 -3.96
N ILE A 156 2.80 -3.16 -3.72
CA ILE A 156 2.70 -3.84 -2.43
C ILE A 156 2.77 -5.35 -2.69
N GLY A 157 3.81 -6.04 -2.24
CA GLY A 157 4.05 -7.42 -2.65
C GLY A 157 4.16 -7.51 -4.18
N ASP A 158 3.36 -8.35 -4.85
CA ASP A 158 3.29 -8.41 -6.32
C ASP A 158 2.18 -7.54 -6.93
N ILE A 159 1.45 -6.78 -6.11
CA ILE A 159 0.36 -5.92 -6.58
C ILE A 159 0.94 -4.60 -7.09
N SER A 160 0.89 -4.40 -8.41
CA SER A 160 1.24 -3.13 -9.06
C SER A 160 0.11 -2.12 -8.94
N ILE A 161 0.43 -0.86 -8.66
CA ILE A 161 -0.51 0.24 -8.52
C ILE A 161 -0.10 1.34 -9.51
N ASP A 162 -1.04 1.79 -10.34
CA ASP A 162 -0.76 2.80 -11.36
C ASP A 162 -1.85 3.86 -11.43
N TYR A 163 -1.46 5.04 -11.89
CA TYR A 163 -2.30 6.23 -11.97
C TYR A 163 -2.19 6.85 -13.35
N GLY A 164 -3.26 7.51 -13.80
CA GLY A 164 -3.22 8.19 -15.09
C GLY A 164 -2.23 9.36 -15.07
N THR A 165 -1.33 9.36 -16.03
CA THR A 165 -0.36 10.43 -16.25
C THR A 165 -0.95 11.54 -17.10
N LYS A 166 -0.24 12.66 -17.19
CA LYS A 166 -0.63 13.78 -18.04
C LYS A 166 -0.52 13.35 -19.51
N ASP A 167 -1.66 13.27 -20.18
CA ASP A 167 -1.75 13.05 -21.62
C ASP A 167 -2.25 14.34 -22.29
N ILE A 168 -1.60 14.71 -23.40
CA ILE A 168 -1.94 15.93 -24.16
C ILE A 168 -3.29 15.77 -24.87
N ILE A 169 -3.60 14.55 -25.26
CA ILE A 169 -4.80 14.18 -25.99
C ILE A 169 -5.91 13.87 -24.98
N ASP A 170 -5.74 13.00 -23.98
CA ASP A 170 -6.82 12.60 -23.08
C ASP A 170 -6.48 12.71 -21.58
N GLN A 171 -7.02 13.72 -20.91
CA GLN A 171 -6.84 13.93 -19.47
C GLN A 171 -7.92 13.25 -18.61
N SER A 172 -8.78 12.40 -19.18
CA SER A 172 -9.87 11.73 -18.45
C SER A 172 -9.38 10.96 -17.21
N LYS A 173 -8.15 10.43 -17.26
CA LYS A 173 -7.54 9.60 -16.21
C LYS A 173 -6.53 10.33 -15.34
N PHE A 174 -6.20 11.59 -15.65
CA PHE A 174 -5.07 12.28 -15.03
C PHE A 174 -5.16 12.31 -13.49
N GLN A 175 -4.10 11.85 -12.83
CA GLN A 175 -3.94 11.68 -11.37
C GLN A 175 -4.79 10.60 -10.70
N LYS A 176 -5.75 9.99 -11.41
CA LYS A 176 -6.69 8.99 -10.89
C LYS A 176 -6.08 7.61 -10.84
N LEU A 177 -6.55 6.76 -9.94
CA LEU A 177 -6.14 5.34 -9.91
C LEU A 177 -6.66 4.63 -11.17
N ILE A 178 -5.76 4.07 -11.98
CA ILE A 178 -6.17 3.31 -13.19
C ILE A 178 -5.99 1.80 -13.01
N LYS A 179 -5.13 1.38 -12.07
CA LYS A 179 -4.79 -0.02 -11.86
C LYS A 179 -4.46 -0.32 -10.41
N PHE A 180 -5.00 -1.43 -9.91
CA PHE A 180 -4.64 -2.03 -8.63
C PHE A 180 -4.54 -3.56 -8.79
N GLY A 181 -3.33 -4.06 -9.06
CA GLY A 181 -3.07 -5.45 -9.39
C GLY A 181 -3.82 -5.89 -10.66
N PRO A 182 -4.70 -6.90 -10.59
CA PRO A 182 -5.54 -7.33 -11.71
C PRO A 182 -6.75 -6.40 -11.94
N VAL A 183 -7.05 -5.48 -11.03
CA VAL A 183 -8.19 -4.58 -11.13
C VAL A 183 -7.84 -3.37 -11.99
N ASN A 184 -8.65 -3.10 -13.02
CA ASN A 184 -8.52 -1.92 -13.88
C ASN A 184 -9.72 -1.00 -13.70
N LEU A 185 -9.47 0.31 -13.69
CA LEU A 185 -10.49 1.36 -13.64
C LEU A 185 -10.47 2.12 -14.96
N ASP A 186 -11.63 2.14 -15.63
CA ASP A 186 -11.82 2.87 -16.87
C ASP A 186 -12.63 4.13 -16.64
N TYR A 187 -12.31 5.18 -17.38
CA TYR A 187 -12.94 6.49 -17.29
C TYR A 187 -13.50 6.87 -18.66
N SER A 188 -14.59 7.64 -18.66
CA SER A 188 -15.14 8.16 -19.93
C SER A 188 -14.20 9.21 -20.52
N ASP A 189 -13.86 9.06 -21.80
CA ASP A 189 -13.00 9.98 -22.57
C ASP A 189 -13.79 10.78 -23.62
N ASP A 190 -15.12 10.64 -23.62
CA ASP A 190 -16.00 11.30 -24.57
C ASP A 190 -16.07 12.82 -24.32
N ARG A 191 -15.56 13.57 -25.29
CA ARG A 191 -15.54 15.05 -25.26
C ARG A 191 -16.53 15.69 -26.21
N PHE A 192 -17.35 14.89 -26.88
CA PHE A 192 -18.20 15.36 -27.97
C PHE A 192 -19.67 15.08 -27.73
N ILE A 193 -20.02 13.83 -27.38
CA ILE A 193 -21.42 13.40 -27.27
C ILE A 193 -21.88 13.50 -25.81
N ASP A 194 -21.22 12.79 -24.89
CA ASP A 194 -21.53 12.83 -23.45
C ASP A 194 -20.42 13.53 -22.64
N LYS A 195 -20.30 14.83 -22.83
CA LYS A 195 -19.28 15.67 -22.18
C LYS A 195 -19.36 15.70 -20.65
N HIS A 196 -20.56 15.47 -20.10
CA HIS A 196 -20.75 15.47 -18.64
C HIS A 196 -20.14 14.24 -17.98
N SER A 197 -20.00 13.13 -18.74
CA SER A 197 -19.34 11.93 -18.27
C SER A 197 -17.82 12.00 -18.31
N TYR A 198 -17.22 12.98 -19.01
CA TYR A 198 -15.77 13.02 -19.23
C TYR A 198 -14.98 12.99 -17.92
N GLY A 199 -14.10 12.01 -17.80
CA GLY A 199 -13.30 11.74 -16.61
C GLY A 199 -14.06 11.09 -15.46
N LEU A 200 -15.37 10.83 -15.57
CA LEU A 200 -16.08 10.03 -14.57
C LEU A 200 -15.74 8.55 -14.74
N LEU A 201 -15.76 7.84 -13.61
CA LEU A 201 -15.53 6.40 -13.58
C LEU A 201 -16.62 5.69 -14.38
N LYS A 202 -16.19 4.91 -15.37
CA LYS A 202 -17.03 4.18 -16.32
C LYS A 202 -17.19 2.72 -15.90
N SER A 203 -16.11 2.07 -15.48
CA SER A 203 -16.15 0.67 -15.04
C SER A 203 -14.98 0.31 -14.13
N ILE A 204 -15.21 -0.69 -13.29
CA ILE A 204 -14.17 -1.40 -12.52
C ILE A 204 -14.22 -2.86 -12.94
N ASN A 205 -13.12 -3.38 -13.46
CA ASN A 205 -13.01 -4.75 -13.97
C ASN A 205 -11.90 -5.49 -13.25
N GLY A 206 -12.13 -6.77 -12.88
CA GLY A 206 -11.09 -7.63 -12.28
C GLY A 206 -11.11 -7.73 -10.76
N ASN A 207 -12.13 -7.19 -10.09
CA ASN A 207 -12.33 -7.40 -8.65
C ASN A 207 -12.50 -8.89 -8.32
N SER A 208 -11.96 -9.30 -7.18
CA SER A 208 -12.05 -10.64 -6.62
C SER A 208 -12.11 -10.58 -5.10
N GLU A 209 -12.34 -11.72 -4.44
CA GLU A 209 -12.28 -11.79 -2.98
C GLU A 209 -10.87 -11.46 -2.43
N LYS A 210 -9.81 -11.82 -3.15
CA LYS A 210 -8.43 -11.60 -2.70
C LYS A 210 -7.95 -10.18 -2.95
N ILE A 211 -8.33 -9.60 -4.09
CA ILE A 211 -7.89 -8.26 -4.50
C ILE A 211 -9.09 -7.51 -5.03
N SER A 212 -9.41 -6.38 -4.40
CA SER A 212 -10.56 -5.56 -4.80
C SER A 212 -10.30 -4.07 -4.68
N VAL A 213 -11.00 -3.29 -5.49
CA VAL A 213 -11.16 -1.84 -5.39
C VAL A 213 -12.60 -1.53 -5.07
N SER A 214 -12.81 -0.66 -4.08
CA SER A 214 -14.10 -0.07 -3.74
C SER A 214 -14.04 1.45 -3.90
N VAL A 215 -15.16 2.04 -4.28
CA VAL A 215 -15.32 3.49 -4.41
C VAL A 215 -16.29 3.95 -3.32
N LEU A 216 -15.91 4.96 -2.55
CA LEU A 216 -16.68 5.49 -1.42
C LEU A 216 -16.95 6.99 -1.56
#